data_AF-C7FCE9-F1
#
_entry.id   AF-C7FCE9-F1
#
_cell.length_a   1.000
_cell.length_b   1.000
_cell.length_c   1.000
_cell.angle_alpha   90.00
_cell.angle_beta   90.00
_cell.angle_gamma   90.00
#
_symmetry.space_group_name_H-M   'P 1'
#
loop_
_entity.id
_entity.type
_entity.pdbx_description
1 polymer ?
#
loop_
_entity_poly.entity_id
_entity_poly.type
_entity_poly.pdbx_seq_one_letter_code
_entity_poly.pdbx_strand_id
1 'polypeptide(L)'
;IEPFNDVSDLVKSNRNLQPSPWVSQILNLLDGSASMESNLDCFCRKFLIKLSPNFVSFVLKSDEIREKPDIAWSFFCWSRKQKKYTHNLECYVSLVDVLALAKDVDRIRFICSEIRKFEFP
;
A
#
# COMPACT_ATOMS: atom_id res chain seq x y z
N ILE A 1 1.79 9.93 6.04
CA ILE A 1 2.70 9.09 6.82
C ILE A 1 3.53 8.26 5.85
N GLU A 2 4.84 8.22 6.10
CA GLU A 2 5.80 7.41 5.35
C GLU A 2 6.01 6.06 6.05
N PRO A 3 6.48 5.03 5.35
CA PRO A 3 6.65 3.70 5.93
C PRO A 3 7.73 3.62 7.01
N PHE A 4 8.63 4.61 7.04
CA PHE A 4 9.71 4.70 8.03
C PHE A 4 9.61 6.01 8.81
N ASN A 5 10.07 5.99 10.06
CA ASN A 5 10.20 7.22 10.84
C ASN A 5 11.35 8.06 10.27
N ASP A 6 11.08 9.34 9.98
CA ASP A 6 12.12 10.27 9.56
C ASP A 6 12.95 10.69 10.78
N VAL A 7 14.12 10.06 10.94
CA VAL A 7 15.11 10.37 11.98
C VAL A 7 16.39 10.95 11.36
N SER A 8 16.30 11.54 10.16
CA SER A 8 17.44 12.09 9.42
C SER A 8 18.24 13.12 10.22
N ASP A 9 17.58 13.90 11.08
CA ASP A 9 18.22 14.94 11.88
C ASP A 9 18.95 14.40 13.12
N LEU A 10 18.75 13.13 13.47
CA LEU A 10 19.26 12.53 14.71
C LEU A 10 20.35 11.48 14.50
N VAL A 11 20.55 10.96 13.29
CA VAL A 11 21.39 9.76 13.09
C VAL A 11 22.26 9.85 11.83
N LYS A 12 23.57 10.08 12.00
CA LYS A 12 24.61 9.99 10.95
C LYS A 12 25.03 8.56 10.59
N SER A 13 24.28 7.53 10.99
CA SER A 13 24.63 6.13 10.72
C SER A 13 23.63 5.45 9.79
N ASN A 14 24.18 4.96 8.69
CA ASN A 14 23.51 4.08 7.75
C ASN A 14 22.87 2.87 8.46
N ARG A 15 21.57 2.65 8.14
CA ARG A 15 20.86 1.36 8.07
C ARG A 15 20.42 0.73 9.40
N ASN A 16 19.24 1.13 9.86
CA ASN A 16 18.17 0.26 10.37
C ASN A 16 16.90 1.11 10.55
N LEU A 17 16.31 1.57 9.44
CA LEU A 17 15.04 2.30 9.47
C LEU A 17 13.96 1.36 9.97
N GLN A 18 13.53 1.54 11.22
CA GLN A 18 12.43 0.78 11.78
C GLN A 18 11.12 1.23 11.09
N PRO A 19 10.26 0.29 10.69
CA PRO A 19 8.95 0.63 10.15
C PRO A 19 8.18 1.49 11.14
N SER A 20 7.40 2.43 10.61
CA SER A 20 6.50 3.24 11.42
C SER A 20 5.50 2.33 12.15
N PRO A 21 5.13 2.63 13.41
CA PRO A 21 4.12 1.85 14.14
C PRO A 21 2.79 1.70 13.38
N TRP A 22 2.49 2.65 12.48
CA TRP A 22 1.33 2.62 11.62
C TRP A 22 1.32 1.44 10.65
N VAL A 23 2.48 0.91 10.24
CA VAL A 23 2.56 -0.24 9.33
C VAL A 23 1.85 -1.44 9.95
N SER A 24 2.25 -1.85 11.16
CA SER A 24 1.64 -3.01 11.83
C SER A 24 0.14 -2.79 12.12
N GLN A 25 -0.26 -1.56 12.45
CA GLN A 25 -1.68 -1.25 12.65
C GLN A 25 -2.49 -1.37 11.37
N ILE A 26 -1.98 -0.86 10.25
CA ILE A 26 -2.64 -1.00 8.95
C ILE A 26 -2.68 -2.47 8.54
N LEU A 27 -1.57 -3.22 8.66
CA LEU A 27 -1.53 -4.66 8.35
C LEU A 27 -2.57 -5.46 9.14
N ASN A 28 -2.75 -5.16 10.44
CA ASN A 28 -3.77 -5.81 11.27
C ASN A 28 -5.21 -5.50 10.82
N LEU A 29 -5.43 -4.36 10.16
CA LEU A 29 -6.73 -4.01 9.58
C LEU A 29 -6.95 -4.67 8.22
N LEU A 30 -5.90 -5.19 7.57
CA LEU A 30 -6.00 -5.90 6.29
C LEU A 30 -6.42 -7.36 6.49
N ASP A 31 -7.60 -7.54 7.06
CA ASP A 31 -8.15 -8.83 7.48
C ASP A 31 -9.00 -9.55 6.41
N GLY A 32 -9.29 -8.88 5.29
CA GLY A 32 -10.12 -9.42 4.21
C GLY A 32 -11.62 -9.47 4.53
N SER A 33 -12.06 -8.88 5.65
CA SER A 33 -13.47 -8.80 6.01
C SER A 33 -14.24 -7.83 5.11
N ALA A 34 -15.58 -7.99 5.05
CA ALA A 34 -16.44 -7.03 4.36
C ALA A 34 -16.36 -5.61 4.95
N SER A 35 -15.97 -5.49 6.22
CA SER A 35 -15.76 -4.23 6.92
C SER A 35 -14.36 -3.62 6.75
N MET A 36 -13.42 -4.31 6.11
CA MET A 36 -12.01 -3.92 6.01
C MET A 36 -11.84 -2.46 5.55
N GLU A 37 -12.42 -2.09 4.41
CA GLU A 37 -12.34 -0.72 3.89
C GLU A 37 -12.90 0.32 4.87
N SER A 38 -14.03 0.02 5.53
CA SER A 38 -14.64 0.93 6.50
C SER A 38 -13.81 1.07 7.79
N ASN A 39 -13.14 0.00 8.21
CA ASN A 39 -12.25 0.00 9.37
C ASN A 39 -11.00 0.83 9.08
N LEU A 40 -10.42 0.69 7.88
CA LEU A 40 -9.31 1.52 7.41
C LEU A 40 -9.70 3.00 7.38
N ASP A 41 -10.88 3.32 6.85
CA ASP A 41 -11.43 4.68 6.83
C ASP A 41 -11.59 5.26 8.24
N CYS A 42 -12.22 4.51 9.15
CA CYS A 42 -12.44 4.91 10.53
C CYS A 42 -11.10 5.15 11.25
N PHE A 43 -10.15 4.23 11.10
CA PHE A 43 -8.82 4.33 11.68
C PHE A 43 -8.07 5.56 11.16
N CYS A 44 -8.03 5.75 9.84
CA CYS A 44 -7.32 6.87 9.24
C CYS A 44 -7.90 8.22 9.66
N ARG A 45 -9.24 8.32 9.73
CA ARG A 45 -9.92 9.54 10.23
C ARG A 45 -9.65 9.77 11.71
N LYS A 46 -9.75 8.73 12.55
CA LYS A 46 -9.54 8.82 14.00
C LYS A 46 -8.15 9.33 14.36
N PHE A 47 -7.12 8.85 13.66
CA PHE A 47 -5.73 9.23 13.91
C PHE A 47 -5.21 10.33 12.98
N LEU A 48 -6.08 10.91 12.14
CA LEU A 48 -5.75 11.95 11.16
C LEU A 48 -4.58 11.56 10.24
N ILE A 49 -4.40 10.26 9.98
CA ILE A 49 -3.33 9.76 9.13
C ILE A 49 -3.78 9.75 7.67
N LYS A 50 -2.83 10.06 6.77
CA LYS A 50 -2.98 9.89 5.33
C LYS A 50 -1.82 9.03 4.86
N LEU A 51 -2.12 7.92 4.20
CA LEU A 51 -1.09 7.03 3.69
C LEU A 51 -0.43 7.69 2.46
N SER A 52 0.90 7.75 2.42
CA SER A 52 1.60 8.14 1.21
C SER A 52 1.61 6.97 0.21
N PRO A 53 1.86 7.23 -1.09
CA PRO A 53 2.09 6.16 -2.06
C PRO A 53 3.22 5.21 -1.65
N ASN A 54 4.32 5.74 -1.09
CA ASN A 54 5.41 4.92 -0.59
C ASN A 54 4.95 3.99 0.54
N PHE A 55 4.15 4.50 1.49
CA PHE A 55 3.58 3.68 2.55
C PHE A 55 2.73 2.54 1.99
N VAL A 56 1.86 2.83 1.01
CA VAL A 56 1.02 1.81 0.37
C VAL A 56 1.87 0.77 -0.35
N SER A 57 2.87 1.17 -1.14
CA SER A 57 3.78 0.22 -1.79
C SER A 57 4.55 -0.64 -0.78
N PHE A 58 4.94 -0.06 0.36
CA PHE A 58 5.65 -0.80 1.40
C PHE A 58 4.75 -1.87 2.03
N VAL A 59 3.50 -1.53 2.35
CA VAL A 59 2.52 -2.51 2.87
C VAL A 59 2.22 -3.60 1.86
N LEU A 60 2.09 -3.28 0.57
CA LEU A 60 1.87 -4.28 -0.49
C LEU A 60 3.04 -5.26 -0.64
N LYS A 61 4.27 -4.81 -0.38
CA LYS A 61 5.49 -5.64 -0.41
C LYS A 61 5.67 -6.50 0.85
N SER A 62 4.84 -6.36 1.87
CA SER A 62 5.02 -7.09 3.13
C SER A 62 4.68 -8.57 2.98
N ASP A 63 5.37 -9.42 3.74
CA ASP A 63 5.17 -10.88 3.68
C ASP A 63 3.74 -11.27 4.08
N GLU A 64 3.09 -10.51 4.95
CA GLU A 64 1.70 -10.73 5.38
C GLU A 64 0.66 -10.53 4.27
N ILE A 65 1.03 -9.76 3.23
CA ILE A 65 0.17 -9.41 2.08
C ILE A 65 0.56 -10.18 0.83
N ARG A 66 1.83 -10.57 0.69
CA ARG A 66 2.40 -11.16 -0.53
C ARG A 66 1.63 -12.38 -1.06
N GLU A 67 1.02 -13.16 -0.18
CA GLU A 67 0.26 -14.37 -0.53
C GLU A 67 -1.26 -14.17 -0.46
N LYS A 68 -1.73 -12.92 -0.35
CA LYS A 68 -3.15 -12.57 -0.18
C LYS A 68 -3.62 -11.60 -1.29
N PRO A 69 -3.75 -12.08 -2.54
CA PRO A 69 -4.01 -11.23 -3.70
C PRO A 69 -5.31 -10.42 -3.59
N ASP A 70 -6.38 -10.99 -3.05
CA ASP A 70 -7.65 -10.27 -2.90
C ASP A 70 -7.58 -9.14 -1.87
N ILE A 71 -6.82 -9.35 -0.78
CA ILE A 71 -6.60 -8.32 0.24
C ILE A 71 -5.71 -7.21 -0.33
N ALA A 72 -4.62 -7.57 -1.01
CA ALA A 72 -3.73 -6.63 -1.68
C ALA A 72 -4.49 -5.77 -2.70
N TRP A 73 -5.33 -6.42 -3.52
CA TRP A 73 -6.18 -5.75 -4.51
C TRP A 73 -7.16 -4.78 -3.86
N SER A 74 -7.86 -5.22 -2.81
CA SER A 74 -8.83 -4.41 -2.09
C SER A 74 -8.16 -3.20 -1.42
N PHE A 75 -7.02 -3.39 -0.74
CA PHE A 75 -6.24 -2.30 -0.17
C PHE A 75 -5.75 -1.30 -1.22
N PHE A 76 -5.25 -1.79 -2.35
CA PHE A 76 -4.85 -0.95 -3.47
C PHE A 76 -6.04 -0.12 -4.00
N CYS A 77 -7.19 -0.76 -4.25
CA CYS A 77 -8.39 -0.06 -4.72
C CYS A 77 -8.90 0.96 -3.69
N TRP A 78 -8.91 0.61 -2.41
CA TRP A 78 -9.32 1.50 -1.33
C TRP A 78 -8.41 2.73 -1.22
N SER A 79 -7.09 2.56 -1.29
CA SER A 79 -6.14 3.68 -1.18
C SER A 79 -6.34 4.70 -2.31
N ARG A 80 -6.67 4.25 -3.53
CA ARG A 80 -7.03 5.13 -4.67
C ARG A 80 -8.24 6.02 -4.39
N LYS A 81 -9.20 5.58 -3.57
CA LYS A 81 -10.42 6.34 -3.24
C LYS A 81 -10.15 7.51 -2.28
N GLN A 82 -8.96 7.59 -1.69
CA GLN A 82 -8.64 8.59 -0.69
C GLN A 82 -8.44 9.98 -1.29
N LYS A 83 -8.86 11.02 -0.57
CA LYS A 83 -8.85 12.41 -1.06
C LYS A 83 -7.42 12.90 -1.35
N LYS A 84 -7.21 13.42 -2.56
CA LYS A 84 -5.90 13.93 -3.06
C LYS A 84 -4.79 12.87 -3.03
N TYR A 85 -5.15 11.61 -3.22
CA TYR A 85 -4.21 10.50 -3.32
C TYR A 85 -4.06 10.05 -4.77
N THR A 86 -2.85 9.66 -5.17
CA THR A 86 -2.57 9.06 -6.48
C THR A 86 -1.44 8.06 -6.31
N HIS A 87 -1.62 6.85 -6.82
CA HIS A 87 -0.58 5.82 -6.81
C HIS A 87 0.66 6.28 -7.59
N ASN A 88 1.84 5.95 -7.07
CA ASN A 88 3.08 6.03 -7.84
C ASN A 88 3.35 4.68 -8.53
N LEU A 89 4.36 4.63 -9.42
CA LEU A 89 4.71 3.40 -10.15
C LEU A 89 4.99 2.22 -9.20
N GLU A 90 5.66 2.47 -8.08
CA GLU A 90 5.96 1.44 -7.07
C GLU A 90 4.71 0.77 -6.51
N CYS A 91 3.60 1.50 -6.31
CA CYS A 91 2.34 0.89 -5.88
C CYS A 91 1.83 -0.14 -6.90
N TYR A 92 1.92 0.18 -8.19
CA TYR A 92 1.49 -0.71 -9.26
C TYR A 92 2.41 -1.93 -9.39
N VAL A 93 3.73 -1.74 -9.36
CA VAL A 93 4.72 -2.83 -9.40
C VAL A 93 4.51 -3.77 -8.23
N SER A 94 4.36 -3.22 -7.01
CA SER A 94 4.13 -4.03 -5.81
C SER A 94 2.86 -4.89 -5.92
N LEU A 95 1.77 -4.33 -6.45
CA LEU A 95 0.54 -5.09 -6.66
C LEU A 95 0.72 -6.16 -7.74
N VAL A 96 1.40 -5.85 -8.85
CA VAL A 96 1.67 -6.81 -9.93
C VAL A 96 2.47 -7.99 -9.40
N ASP A 97 3.45 -7.78 -8.53
CA ASP A 97 4.24 -8.86 -7.92
C ASP A 97 3.34 -9.83 -7.13
N VAL A 98 2.43 -9.30 -6.30
CA VAL A 98 1.45 -10.12 -5.55
C VAL A 98 0.54 -10.90 -6.50
N LEU A 99 -0.01 -10.23 -7.52
CA LEU A 99 -0.92 -10.87 -8.48
C LEU A 99 -0.20 -11.92 -9.36
N ALA A 100 1.07 -11.71 -9.68
CA ALA A 100 1.87 -12.64 -10.46
C ALA A 100 2.11 -13.95 -9.71
N LEU A 101 2.37 -13.88 -8.39
CA LEU A 101 2.46 -15.06 -7.54
C LEU A 101 1.14 -15.84 -7.49
N ALA A 102 0.01 -15.12 -7.48
CA ALA A 102 -1.33 -15.70 -7.55
C ALA A 102 -1.75 -16.15 -8.97
N LYS A 103 -0.94 -15.86 -9.99
CA LYS A 103 -1.25 -16.09 -11.42
C LYS A 103 -2.55 -15.41 -11.87
N ASP A 104 -2.91 -14.27 -11.28
CA ASP A 104 -4.11 -13.50 -11.59
C ASP A 104 -3.86 -12.59 -12.82
N VAL A 105 -3.81 -13.23 -14.00
CA VAL A 105 -3.48 -12.57 -15.27
C VAL A 105 -4.50 -11.50 -15.66
N ASP A 106 -5.77 -11.66 -15.28
CA ASP A 106 -6.83 -10.71 -15.63
C ASP A 106 -6.66 -9.39 -14.88
N ARG A 107 -6.39 -9.44 -13.55
CA ARG A 107 -6.11 -8.22 -12.78
C ARG A 107 -4.78 -7.58 -13.19
N ILE A 108 -3.77 -8.37 -13.53
CA ILE A 108 -2.51 -7.83 -14.07
C ILE A 108 -2.77 -7.07 -15.37
N ARG A 109 -3.52 -7.67 -16.31
CA ARG A 109 -3.87 -7.01 -17.58
C ARG A 109 -4.62 -5.71 -17.35
N PHE A 110 -5.56 -5.70 -16.40
CA PHE A 110 -6.28 -4.48 -16.01
C PHE A 110 -5.31 -3.40 -15.54
N ILE A 111 -4.40 -3.73 -14.61
CA ILE A 111 -3.40 -2.78 -14.10
C ILE A 111 -2.49 -2.26 -15.22
N CYS A 112 -1.98 -3.12 -16.08
CA CYS A 112 -1.17 -2.68 -17.23
C CYS A 112 -1.93 -1.73 -18.15
N SER A 113 -3.25 -1.95 -18.34
CA SER A 113 -4.08 -1.05 -19.14
C SER A 113 -4.27 0.33 -18.49
N GLU A 114 -4.32 0.39 -17.15
CA GLU A 114 -4.37 1.66 -16.41
C GLU A 114 -3.03 2.38 -16.52
N ILE A 115 -1.91 1.69 -16.31
CA ILE A 115 -0.55 2.26 -16.42
C ILE A 115 -0.33 2.87 -17.81
N ARG A 116 -0.78 2.21 -18.89
CA ARG A 116 -0.66 2.73 -20.26
C ARG A 116 -1.42 4.02 -20.52
N LYS A 117 -2.45 4.33 -19.71
CA LYS A 117 -3.18 5.61 -19.81
C LYS A 117 -2.42 6.75 -19.13
N PHE A 118 -1.47 6.43 -18.25
CA PHE A 118 -0.54 7.40 -17.71
C PHE A 118 0.66 7.49 -18.66
N GLU A 119 0.72 8.56 -19.43
CA GLU A 119 1.99 8.98 -20.02
C GLU A 119 2.90 9.36 -18.85
N PHE A 120 3.80 8.46 -18.47
CA PHE A 120 4.93 8.84 -17.62
C PHE A 120 5.81 9.73 -18.49
N PRO A 121 6.00 11.02 -18.11
CA PRO A 121 6.84 11.93 -18.88
C PRO A 121 8.30 11.48 -18.91
#